data_AF-A0A2E6DDC8-F1
#
_entry.id   AF-A0A2E6DDC8-F1
#
_cell.length_a   1.000
_cell.length_b   1.000
_cell.length_c   1.000
_cell.angle_alpha   90.00
_cell.angle_beta   90.00
_cell.angle_gamma   90.00
#
_symmetry.space_group_name_H-M   'P 1'
#
loop_
_entity.id
_entity.type
_entity.pdbx_description
1 polymer ?
#
loop_
_entity_poly.entity_id
_entity_poly.type
_entity_poly.pdbx_seq_one_letter_code
_entity_poly.pdbx_strand_id
1 'polypeptide(L)' 'MRSIKSIAIATALCASVAAPAQAAEDFKVGLILPFSGVYGGLGGEIARAFELGLEVFGGEVNGRKIVLVKEDTEG' A
#
# COMPACT_ATOMS: atom_id res chain seq x y z
N MET A 1 -39.63 -28.33 -19.07
CA MET A 1 -38.39 -27.83 -19.71
C MET A 1 -38.19 -26.30 -19.65
N ARG A 2 -39.21 -25.47 -19.38
CA ARG A 2 -39.06 -24.00 -19.23
C ARG A 2 -38.31 -23.58 -17.94
N SER A 3 -38.57 -24.25 -16.82
CA SER A 3 -37.99 -23.90 -15.49
C SER A 3 -36.46 -24.07 -15.40
N ILE A 4 -35.90 -25.08 -16.08
CA ILE A 4 -34.45 -25.34 -16.09
C ILE A 4 -33.68 -24.23 -16.85
N LYS A 5 -34.26 -23.71 -17.94
CA LYS A 5 -33.65 -22.60 -18.69
C LYS A 5 -33.65 -21.29 -17.89
N SER A 6 -34.68 -21.06 -17.08
CA SER A 6 -34.78 -19.88 -16.20
C SER A 6 -33.73 -19.89 -15.08
N ILE A 7 -33.43 -21.06 -14.52
CA ILE A 7 -32.39 -21.21 -13.48
C ILE A 7 -30.99 -20.94 -14.06
N ALA A 8 -30.70 -21.42 -15.26
CA ALA A 8 -29.41 -21.21 -15.92
C ALA A 8 -29.12 -19.74 -16.27
N ILE A 9 -30.16 -18.95 -16.55
CA ILE A 9 -30.01 -17.51 -16.83
C ILE A 9 -29.75 -16.71 -15.55
N ALA A 10 -30.36 -17.11 -14.43
CA ALA A 10 -30.18 -16.43 -13.14
C ALA A 10 -28.75 -16.60 -12.59
N THR A 11 -28.14 -17.78 -12.73
CA THR A 11 -26.75 -18.02 -12.31
C THR A 11 -25.72 -17.29 -13.18
N ALA A 12 -25.98 -17.14 -14.48
CA ALA A 12 -25.12 -16.38 -15.38
C ALA A 12 -25.11 -14.87 -15.06
N LEU A 13 -26.22 -14.31 -14.59
CA LEU A 13 -26.34 -12.89 -14.23
C LEU A 13 -25.67 -12.56 -12.89
N CYS A 14 -25.60 -13.51 -11.95
CA CYS A 14 -24.87 -13.33 -10.69
C CYS A 14 -23.35 -13.35 -10.89
N ALA A 15 -22.85 -14.07 -11.89
CA ALA A 15 -21.41 -14.13 -12.18
C ALA A 15 -20.88 -12.83 -12.82
N SER A 16 -21.73 -12.04 -13.50
CA SER A 16 -21.31 -10.80 -14.16
C SER A 16 -21.22 -9.57 -13.23
N VAL A 17 -21.60 -9.70 -11.96
CA VAL A 17 -21.53 -8.60 -10.97
C VAL A 17 -20.32 -8.74 -10.05
N ALA A 18 -19.56 -9.83 -10.14
CA ALA A 18 -18.30 -10.00 -9.44
C ALA A 18 -17.18 -9.17 -10.12
N ALA A 19 -17.28 -7.84 -10.03
CA ALA A 19 -16.10 -7.00 -10.25
C ALA A 19 -15.08 -7.37 -9.17
N PRO A 20 -13.81 -7.64 -9.53
CA PRO A 20 -12.77 -7.81 -8.53
C PRO A 20 -12.73 -6.53 -7.69
N ALA A 21 -12.83 -6.66 -6.37
CA ALA A 21 -12.61 -5.53 -5.48
C ALA A 21 -11.20 -4.99 -5.77
N GLN A 22 -11.07 -3.79 -6.34
CA GLN A 22 -9.76 -3.13 -6.43
C GLN A 22 -9.25 -2.95 -5.01
N ALA A 23 -8.21 -3.70 -4.66
CA ALA A 23 -7.46 -3.45 -3.44
C ALA A 23 -6.94 -2.00 -3.50
N ALA A 24 -7.22 -1.22 -2.46
CA ALA A 24 -6.66 0.12 -2.35
C ALA A 24 -5.13 0.03 -2.30
N GLU A 25 -4.43 0.87 -3.06
CA GLU A 25 -2.97 0.88 -3.09
C GLU A 25 -2.38 1.18 -1.71
N ASP A 26 -1.15 0.77 -1.41
CA ASP A 26 -0.48 1.15 -0.16
C ASP A 26 -0.15 2.66 -0.13
N PHE A 27 0.01 3.22 1.08
CA PHE A 27 0.41 4.61 1.26
C PHE A 27 1.92 4.76 1.04
N LYS A 28 2.33 5.54 0.05
CA LYS A 28 3.75 5.85 -0.17
C LYS A 28 4.16 7.12 0.57
N VAL A 29 5.24 7.05 1.34
CA VAL A 29 5.84 8.19 2.05
C VAL A 29 7.27 8.39 1.56
N GLY A 30 7.55 9.57 1.00
CA GLY A 30 8.89 9.95 0.55
C GLY A 30 9.74 10.50 1.70
N LEU A 31 10.92 9.93 1.90
CA LEU A 31 11.98 10.47 2.75
C LEU A 31 13.06 11.04 1.84
N ILE A 32 13.00 12.35 1.60
CA ILE A 32 14.01 13.10 0.86
C ILE A 32 14.93 13.75 1.89
N LEU A 33 16.07 13.11 2.15
CA LEU A 33 16.99 13.45 3.24
C LEU A 33 18.44 13.35 2.77
N PRO A 34 19.41 13.98 3.45
CA PRO A 34 20.82 13.76 3.14
C PRO A 34 21.21 12.34 3.57
N PHE A 35 21.37 11.45 2.61
CA PHE A 35 21.91 10.10 2.83
C PHE A 35 23.40 10.02 2.49
N SER A 36 23.94 11.06 1.84
CA SER A 36 25.36 11.26 1.59
C SER A 36 25.87 12.60 2.14
N GLY A 37 27.14 12.92 1.88
CA GLY A 37 27.77 14.16 2.32
C GLY A 37 28.00 14.27 3.82
N VAL A 38 28.31 15.48 4.30
CA VAL A 38 28.64 15.74 5.72
C VAL A 38 27.47 15.48 6.67
N TYR A 39 26.24 15.49 6.14
CA TYR A 39 25.01 15.24 6.89
C TYR A 39 24.40 13.84 6.65
N GLY A 40 25.07 12.95 5.90
CA GLY A 40 24.56 11.62 5.56
C GLY A 40 24.19 10.78 6.79
N GLY A 41 24.97 10.89 7.87
CA GLY A 41 24.68 10.25 9.15
C GLY A 41 23.36 10.72 9.77
N LEU A 42 23.06 12.01 9.69
CA LEU A 42 21.84 12.61 10.23
C LEU A 42 20.60 12.11 9.46
N GLY A 43 20.64 12.08 8.12
CA GLY A 43 19.51 11.54 7.35
C GLY A 43 19.30 10.05 7.62
N GLY A 44 20.39 9.29 7.80
CA GLY A 44 20.31 7.89 8.24
C GLY A 44 19.70 7.70 9.63
N GLU A 45 19.95 8.61 10.57
CA GLU A 45 19.30 8.61 11.90
C GLU A 45 17.81 8.94 11.82
N ILE A 46 17.43 9.96 11.05
CA ILE A 46 16.02 10.34 10.85
C ILE A 46 15.23 9.19 10.21
N ALA A 47 15.77 8.55 9.17
CA ALA A 47 15.12 7.43 8.50
C ALA A 47 14.89 6.24 9.46
N ARG A 48 15.91 5.90 10.27
CA ARG A 48 15.78 4.84 11.29
C ARG A 48 14.75 5.17 12.36
N ALA A 49 14.69 6.42 12.81
CA ALA A 49 13.68 6.87 13.78
C ALA A 49 12.26 6.78 13.20
N PHE A 50 12.08 7.11 11.91
CA PHE A 50 10.80 6.97 11.23
C PHE A 50 10.37 5.50 11.14
N GLU A 51 11.29 4.62 10.72
CA GLU A 51 11.06 3.17 10.64
C GLU A 51 10.68 2.58 12.01
N LEU A 52 11.39 2.97 13.08
CA LEU A 52 11.05 2.59 14.44
C LEU A 52 9.63 3.03 14.83
N GLY A 53 9.23 4.24 14.44
CA GLY A 53 7.87 4.71 14.65
C GLY A 53 6.83 3.82 13.96
N LEU A 54 7.09 3.43 12.71
CA LEU A 54 6.20 2.50 11.99
C LEU A 54 6.13 1.14 12.68
N GLU A 55 7.26 0.61 13.15
CA GLU A 55 7.31 -0.65 13.90
C GLU A 55 6.46 -0.59 15.18
N VAL A 56 6.58 0.49 15.94
CA VAL A 56 5.83 0.70 17.20
C VAL A 56 4.33 0.85 16.98
N PHE A 57 3.92 1.50 15.89
CA PHE A 57 2.50 1.81 15.61
C PHE A 57 1.84 0.90 14.57
N GLY A 58 2.52 -0.18 14.17
CA GLY A 58 1.97 -1.23 13.29
C GLY A 58 2.14 -1.02 11.78
N GLY A 59 2.64 0.13 11.34
CA GLY A 59 3.07 0.35 9.95
C GLY A 59 1.95 0.35 8.90
N GLU A 60 0.68 0.43 9.32
CA GLU A 60 -0.49 0.41 8.44
C GLU A 60 -1.61 1.32 8.93
N VAL A 61 -2.45 1.78 8.01
CA VAL A 61 -3.65 2.58 8.30
C VAL A 61 -4.81 2.00 7.50
N ASN A 62 -5.88 1.60 8.19
CA ASN A 62 -7.05 0.94 7.57
C ASN A 62 -6.68 -0.30 6.73
N GLY A 63 -5.70 -1.10 7.19
CA GLY A 63 -5.23 -2.30 6.49
C GLY A 63 -4.40 -2.02 5.22
N ARG A 64 -4.01 -0.77 4.98
CA ARG A 64 -3.09 -0.36 3.90
C ARG A 64 -1.72 -0.08 4.48
N LYS A 65 -0.66 -0.62 3.90
CA LYS A 65 0.70 -0.47 4.43
C LYS A 65 1.22 0.94 4.19
N ILE A 66 2.12 1.38 5.05
CA ILE A 66 2.98 2.54 4.79
C ILE A 66 4.28 2.03 4.14
N VAL A 67 4.53 2.45 2.90
CA VAL A 67 5.70 2.09 2.11
C VAL A 67 6.62 3.30 2.01
N LEU A 68 7.83 3.15 2.54
CA LEU A 68 8.85 4.20 2.49
C LEU A 68 9.55 4.20 1.13
N VAL A 69 9.68 5.38 0.54
CA VAL A 69 10.54 5.65 -0.62
C VAL A 69 11.61 6.61 -0.17
N LYS A 70 12.88 6.22 -0.28
CA LYS A 70 14.01 7.02 0.19
C LYS A 70 14.75 7.59 -1.00
N GLU A 71 15.02 8.89 -0.97
CA GLU A 71 15.83 9.57 -1.98
C GLU A 71 16.83 10.50 -1.28
N ASP A 72 18.04 10.57 -1.85
CA ASP A 72 19.12 11.41 -1.33
C ASP A 72 18.97 12.86 -1.83
N THR A 73 19.20 13.84 -0.95
CA THR A 73 19.28 15.26 -1.35
C THR A 73 20.63 15.64 -1.98
N GLU A 74 21.56 14.69 -2.10
CA GLU A 74 22.91 14.87 -2.68
C GLU A 74 23.77 15.88 -1.90
N GLY A 75 23.85 15.69 -0.58
CA GLY A 75 24.48 16.63 0.38
C GLY A 75 25.99 16.85 0.25
#